data_AF-A0A5Q4SWA2-F1
#
_entry.id   AF-A0A5Q4SWA2-F1
#
_cell.length_a   1.000
_cell.length_b   1.000
_cell.length_c   1.000
_cell.angle_alpha   90.00
_cell.angle_beta   90.00
_cell.angle_gamma   90.00
#
_symmetry.space_group_name_H-M   'P 1'
#
loop_
_entity.id
_entity.type
_entity.pdbx_description
1 polymer ?
#
loop_
_entity_poly.entity_id
_entity_poly.type
_entity_poly.pdbx_seq_one_letter_code
_entity_poly.pdbx_strand_id
1 'polypeptide(L)'
;MVRGRLCIPYITPSGVVNFSFRCLKRHVCSEDGCPKYLPIEGVERNIYNVLDLKRDSPFICVVEGELDALTLSMCGMPAIGLPGVKQWKKHFSRCLEDFDVIYAFGDGDKAGRQFGSFLAKEARARPISMPQGMDVNALYLQGGADALRALID
;
A
#
# COMPACT_ATOMS: atom_id res chain seq x y z
N MET A 1 11.04 15.11 15.95
CA MET A 1 11.29 14.46 14.64
C MET A 1 10.09 14.44 13.69
N VAL A 2 8.84 14.58 14.17
CA VAL A 2 7.62 14.51 13.32
C VAL A 2 7.13 15.86 12.76
N ARG A 3 7.65 17.00 13.25
CA ARG A 3 7.22 18.34 12.82
C ARG A 3 7.51 18.56 11.33
N GLY A 4 6.55 19.17 10.60
CA GLY A 4 6.70 19.46 9.17
C GLY A 4 6.55 18.25 8.24
N ARG A 5 5.92 17.17 8.72
CA ARG A 5 5.61 15.96 7.97
C ARG A 5 4.10 15.80 7.82
N LEU A 6 3.67 15.15 6.75
CA LEU A 6 2.30 14.68 6.59
C LEU A 6 2.05 13.53 7.56
N CYS A 7 1.03 13.67 8.40
CA CYS A 7 0.58 12.61 9.30
C CYS A 7 -0.37 11.68 8.54
N ILE A 8 -0.14 10.37 8.63
CA ILE A 8 -0.92 9.31 7.99
C ILE A 8 -1.47 8.41 9.11
N PRO A 9 -2.72 8.62 9.55
CA PRO A 9 -3.32 7.81 10.61
C PRO A 9 -3.78 6.46 10.10
N TYR A 10 -3.62 5.42 10.92
CA TYR A 10 -4.17 4.09 10.67
C TYR A 10 -5.51 4.00 11.38
N ILE A 11 -6.58 4.12 10.59
CA ILE A 11 -7.95 4.16 11.09
C ILE A 11 -8.57 2.78 10.96
N THR A 12 -9.18 2.32 12.05
CA THR A 12 -9.97 1.09 12.12
C THR A 12 -11.41 1.43 12.49
N PRO A 13 -12.37 0.49 12.39
CA PRO A 13 -13.73 0.73 12.87
C PRO A 13 -13.80 1.12 14.36
N SER A 14 -12.80 0.73 15.16
CA SER A 14 -12.72 1.06 16.59
C SER A 14 -11.96 2.36 16.88
N GLY A 15 -11.49 3.07 15.86
CA GLY A 15 -10.72 4.30 15.99
C GLY A 15 -9.27 4.18 15.48
N VAL A 16 -8.47 5.20 15.77
CA VAL A 16 -7.07 5.32 15.32
C VAL A 16 -6.17 4.44 16.19
N VAL A 17 -5.35 3.60 15.54
CA VAL A 17 -4.45 2.65 16.24
C VAL A 17 -2.97 2.91 16.02
N ASN A 18 -2.61 3.69 15.00
CA ASN A 18 -1.20 3.95 14.65
C ASN A 18 -1.06 5.22 13.78
N PHE A 19 0.18 5.68 13.59
CA PHE A 19 0.52 6.76 12.68
C PHE A 19 1.84 6.49 11.94
N SER A 20 1.91 6.99 10.71
CA SER A 20 3.13 7.10 9.91
C SER A 20 3.30 8.54 9.45
N PHE A 21 4.53 9.01 9.26
CA PHE A 21 4.83 10.40 8.93
C PHE A 21 5.65 10.51 7.64
N ARG A 22 5.06 11.08 6.59
CA ARG A 22 5.70 11.28 5.28
C ARG A 22 6.39 12.65 5.22
N CYS A 23 7.63 12.68 4.74
CA CYS A 23 8.35 13.92 4.49
C CYS A 23 7.65 14.78 3.42
N LEU A 24 7.49 16.09 3.68
CA LEU A 24 6.86 17.07 2.77
C LEU A 24 7.85 17.97 2.03
N LYS A 25 9.11 17.97 2.44
CA LYS A 25 10.14 18.82 1.82
C LYS A 25 10.42 18.34 0.40
N ARG A 26 10.64 19.28 -0.52
CA ARG A 26 11.01 19.01 -1.93
C ARG A 26 12.52 18.74 -2.05
N HIS A 27 12.94 17.51 -1.78
CA HIS A 27 14.33 17.05 -1.91
C HIS A 27 14.36 15.52 -2.07
N VAL A 28 15.55 14.97 -2.32
CA VAL A 28 15.79 13.52 -2.34
C VAL A 28 16.13 13.06 -0.92
N CYS A 29 15.16 12.44 -0.24
CA CYS A 29 15.29 12.06 1.18
C CYS A 29 16.54 11.23 1.51
N SER A 30 16.97 10.36 0.58
CA SER A 30 18.18 9.54 0.76
C SER A 30 19.48 10.35 0.71
N GLU A 31 19.52 11.48 0.00
CA GLU A 31 20.70 12.34 -0.09
C GLU A 31 20.82 13.26 1.13
N ASP A 32 19.69 13.75 1.63
CA ASP A 32 19.65 14.67 2.78
C ASP A 32 19.62 13.95 4.15
N GLY A 33 19.82 12.63 4.17
CA GLY A 33 19.85 11.83 5.40
C GLY A 33 18.54 11.86 6.19
N CYS A 34 17.40 12.11 5.54
CA CYS A 34 16.11 12.22 6.20
C CYS A 34 15.18 11.06 5.79
N PRO A 35 14.42 10.44 6.71
CA PRO A 35 13.56 9.32 6.34
C PRO A 35 12.37 9.80 5.51
N LYS A 36 12.13 9.16 4.34
CA LYS A 36 10.96 9.45 3.48
C LYS A 36 9.65 9.16 4.21
N TYR A 37 9.56 7.99 4.84
CA TYR A 37 8.50 7.61 5.78
C TYR A 37 9.10 7.36 7.15
N LEU A 38 8.45 7.90 8.18
CA LEU A 38 8.85 7.77 9.58
C LEU A 38 7.70 7.14 10.36
N PRO A 39 7.78 5.88 10.78
CA PRO A 39 6.81 5.28 11.69
C PRO A 39 6.92 5.83 13.11
N ILE A 40 5.94 5.53 13.96
CA ILE A 40 6.14 5.64 15.40
C ILE A 40 7.05 4.51 15.88
N GLU A 41 8.09 4.87 16.62
CA GLU A 41 9.02 3.94 17.24
C GLU A 41 8.34 3.14 18.36
N GLY A 42 8.64 1.85 18.45
CA GLY A 42 8.06 0.96 19.47
C GLY A 42 6.60 0.54 19.22
N VAL A 43 5.95 1.03 18.15
CA VAL A 43 4.60 0.60 17.78
C VAL A 43 4.66 -0.48 16.70
N GLU A 44 3.86 -1.54 16.89
CA GLU A 44 3.75 -2.61 15.91
C GLU A 44 3.27 -2.09 14.56
N ARG A 45 3.69 -2.75 13.48
CA ARG A 45 3.18 -2.43 12.15
C ARG A 45 1.82 -3.08 11.91
N ASN A 46 0.89 -2.29 11.39
CA ASN A 46 -0.45 -2.69 11.03
C ASN A 46 -0.63 -2.61 9.51
N ILE A 47 -1.68 -3.26 9.01
CA ILE A 47 -2.20 -3.01 7.67
C ILE A 47 -2.77 -1.59 7.64
N TYR A 48 -2.42 -0.83 6.61
CA TYR A 48 -3.00 0.49 6.35
C TYR A 48 -4.31 0.39 5.57
N ASN A 49 -5.21 1.35 5.77
CA ASN A 49 -6.52 1.46 5.11
C ASN A 49 -7.46 0.26 5.32
N VAL A 50 -7.48 -0.34 6.52
CA VAL A 50 -8.32 -1.52 6.81
C VAL A 50 -9.83 -1.28 6.70
N LEU A 51 -10.27 -0.03 6.56
CA LEU A 51 -11.66 0.28 6.27
C LEU A 51 -12.08 -0.21 4.87
N ASP A 52 -11.15 -0.28 3.93
CA ASP A 52 -11.42 -0.78 2.57
C ASP A 52 -11.69 -2.28 2.52
N LEU A 53 -11.29 -3.04 3.55
CA LEU A 53 -11.66 -4.45 3.70
C LEU A 53 -13.18 -4.64 3.83
N LYS A 54 -13.93 -3.58 4.15
CA LYS A 54 -15.39 -3.61 4.30
C LYS A 54 -16.14 -3.01 3.10
N ARG A 55 -15.44 -2.60 2.05
CA ARG A 55 -16.10 -2.12 0.83
C ARG A 55 -16.76 -3.28 0.10
N ASP A 56 -17.94 -3.04 -0.45
CA ASP A 56 -18.64 -4.01 -1.28
C ASP A 56 -17.90 -4.17 -2.61
N SER A 57 -17.10 -5.24 -2.70
CA SER A 57 -16.25 -5.54 -3.85
C SER A 57 -15.83 -7.01 -3.83
N PRO A 58 -15.87 -7.70 -4.98
CA PRO A 58 -15.38 -9.08 -5.07
C PRO A 58 -13.84 -9.15 -5.03
N PHE A 59 -13.15 -8.02 -5.15
CA PHE A 59 -11.69 -7.97 -5.14
C PHE A 59 -11.13 -6.93 -4.19
N ILE A 60 -9.84 -7.09 -3.86
CA ILE A 60 -9.06 -6.09 -3.16
C ILE A 60 -7.65 -5.95 -3.74
N CYS A 61 -7.12 -4.73 -3.72
CA CYS A 61 -5.75 -4.42 -4.10
C CYS A 61 -4.84 -4.33 -2.86
N VAL A 62 -3.63 -4.85 -2.97
CA VAL A 62 -2.62 -4.87 -1.90
C VAL A 62 -1.34 -4.25 -2.43
N VAL A 63 -0.86 -3.20 -1.76
CA VAL A 63 0.33 -2.43 -2.15
C VAL A 63 1.37 -2.38 -1.03
N GLU A 64 2.58 -1.91 -1.34
CA GLU A 64 3.68 -1.76 -0.38
C GLU A 64 3.63 -0.45 0.44
N GLY A 65 2.84 0.55 0.00
CA GLY A 65 2.85 1.91 0.58
C GLY A 65 1.46 2.43 0.96
N GLU A 66 1.42 3.31 1.98
CA GLU A 66 0.18 3.91 2.46
C GLU A 66 -0.46 4.83 1.40
N LEU A 67 0.36 5.61 0.68
CA LEU A 67 -0.15 6.54 -0.33
C LEU A 67 -0.60 5.82 -1.61
N ASP A 68 0.04 4.71 -1.98
CA ASP A 68 -0.43 3.89 -3.11
C ASP A 68 -1.81 3.30 -2.83
N ALA A 69 -2.05 2.86 -1.58
CA ALA A 69 -3.34 2.33 -1.16
C ALA A 69 -4.42 3.42 -1.21
N LEU A 70 -4.08 4.61 -0.72
CA LEU A 70 -5.00 5.75 -0.76
C LEU A 70 -5.36 6.13 -2.21
N THR A 71 -4.38 6.16 -3.11
CA THR A 71 -4.61 6.48 -4.53
C THR A 71 -5.52 5.47 -5.21
N LEU A 72 -5.31 4.16 -5.00
CA LEU A 72 -6.20 3.12 -5.52
C LEU A 72 -7.62 3.26 -4.94
N SER A 73 -7.74 3.45 -3.63
CA SER A 73 -9.03 3.67 -2.95
C SER A 73 -9.77 4.87 -3.53
N MET A 74 -9.06 5.98 -3.79
CA MET A 74 -9.63 7.18 -4.44
C MET A 74 -10.06 6.91 -5.87
N CYS A 75 -9.41 5.98 -6.58
CA CYS A 75 -9.80 5.51 -7.90
C CYS A 75 -10.96 4.50 -7.87
N GLY A 76 -11.56 4.25 -6.72
CA GLY A 76 -12.68 3.32 -6.55
C GLY A 76 -12.26 1.85 -6.48
N MET A 77 -10.96 1.55 -6.40
CA MET A 77 -10.41 0.21 -6.24
C MET A 77 -10.07 0.00 -4.77
N PRO A 78 -10.83 -0.83 -4.02
CA PRO A 78 -10.55 -1.06 -2.60
C PRO A 78 -9.11 -1.52 -2.40
N ALA A 79 -8.37 -0.86 -1.50
CA ALA A 79 -6.95 -1.13 -1.37
C ALA A 79 -6.42 -1.01 0.06
N ILE A 80 -5.48 -1.90 0.40
CA ILE A 80 -4.73 -1.87 1.67
C ILE A 80 -3.22 -1.76 1.43
N GLY A 81 -2.54 -1.10 2.38
CA GLY A 81 -1.08 -0.99 2.37
C GLY A 81 -0.44 -1.93 3.39
N LEU A 82 0.53 -2.73 2.96
CA LEU A 82 1.30 -3.60 3.87
C LEU A 82 2.60 -2.91 4.30
N PRO A 83 3.05 -3.11 5.55
CA PRO A 83 4.29 -2.53 6.06
C PRO A 83 5.59 -3.16 5.49
N GLY A 84 5.49 -3.86 4.36
CA GLY A 84 6.54 -4.63 3.72
C GLY A 84 6.56 -6.11 4.12
N VAL A 85 7.14 -6.94 3.26
CA VAL A 85 7.20 -8.41 3.38
C VAL A 85 7.77 -8.88 4.72
N LYS A 86 8.81 -8.21 5.25
CA LYS A 86 9.46 -8.57 6.51
C LYS A 86 8.57 -8.35 7.75
N GLN A 87 7.57 -7.48 7.62
CA GLN A 87 6.63 -7.14 8.69
C GLN A 87 5.29 -7.86 8.52
N TRP A 88 5.22 -8.82 7.58
CA TRP A 88 4.06 -9.67 7.40
C TRP A 88 3.81 -10.54 8.62
N LYS A 89 2.57 -10.53 9.10
CA LYS A 89 2.10 -11.44 10.15
C LYS A 89 1.19 -12.46 9.49
N LYS A 90 1.36 -13.75 9.79
CA LYS A 90 0.56 -14.83 9.19
C LYS A 90 -0.95 -14.62 9.28
N HIS A 91 -1.43 -13.94 10.32
CA HIS A 91 -2.86 -13.66 10.45
C HIS A 91 -3.39 -12.56 9.52
N PHE A 92 -2.52 -11.81 8.82
CA PHE A 92 -2.94 -10.82 7.83
C PHE A 92 -3.61 -11.46 6.62
N SER A 93 -3.27 -12.70 6.26
CA SER A 93 -3.94 -13.43 5.17
C SER A 93 -5.43 -13.59 5.44
N ARG A 94 -5.84 -13.74 6.70
CA ARG A 94 -7.24 -13.91 7.11
C ARG A 94 -8.11 -12.72 6.74
N CYS A 95 -7.51 -11.52 6.71
CA CYS A 95 -8.22 -10.32 6.27
C CYS A 95 -8.56 -10.34 4.76
N LEU A 96 -7.93 -11.22 3.99
CA LEU A 96 -8.05 -11.28 2.54
C LEU A 96 -8.87 -12.48 2.06
N GLU A 97 -9.24 -13.40 2.96
CA GLU A 97 -9.90 -14.66 2.62
C GLU A 97 -11.31 -14.49 2.05
N ASP A 98 -11.97 -13.36 2.34
CA ASP A 98 -13.33 -13.04 1.89
C ASP A 98 -13.39 -12.48 0.45
N PHE A 99 -12.24 -12.20 -0.19
CA PHE A 99 -12.19 -11.68 -1.55
C PHE A 99 -11.96 -12.79 -2.58
N ASP A 100 -12.74 -12.78 -3.66
CA ASP A 100 -12.58 -13.70 -4.79
C ASP A 100 -11.24 -13.48 -5.51
N VAL A 101 -10.80 -12.22 -5.59
CA VAL A 101 -9.55 -11.84 -6.23
C VAL A 101 -8.76 -10.87 -5.37
N ILE A 102 -7.49 -11.19 -5.15
CA ILE A 102 -6.55 -10.31 -4.46
C ILE A 102 -5.51 -9.89 -5.48
N TYR A 103 -5.37 -8.59 -5.74
CA TYR A 103 -4.37 -8.05 -6.67
C TYR A 103 -3.17 -7.51 -5.89
N ALA A 104 -1.97 -8.03 -6.16
CA ALA A 104 -0.74 -7.53 -5.55
C ALA A 104 -0.05 -6.53 -6.48
N PHE A 105 -0.16 -5.25 -6.15
CA PHE A 105 0.47 -4.13 -6.83
C PHE A 105 1.85 -3.88 -6.23
N GLY A 106 2.86 -4.55 -6.77
CA GLY A 106 4.26 -4.24 -6.48
C GLY A 106 4.80 -3.21 -7.45
N ASP A 107 5.73 -2.39 -6.99
CA ASP A 107 6.39 -1.38 -7.84
C ASP A 107 7.08 -2.03 -9.05
N GLY A 108 7.29 -1.25 -10.12
CA GLY A 108 7.92 -1.68 -11.37
C GLY A 108 9.42 -1.99 -11.27
N ASP A 109 9.88 -2.57 -10.16
CA ASP A 109 11.27 -2.87 -9.85
C ASP A 109 11.46 -4.31 -9.33
N LYS A 110 12.67 -4.62 -8.86
CA LYS A 110 12.97 -5.96 -8.33
C LYS A 110 12.27 -6.25 -7.00
N ALA A 111 12.08 -5.24 -6.15
CA ALA A 111 11.42 -5.37 -4.86
C ALA A 111 9.92 -5.63 -5.05
N GLY A 112 9.26 -4.91 -5.95
CA GLY A 112 7.84 -5.12 -6.27
C GLY A 112 7.54 -6.50 -6.83
N ARG A 113 8.44 -7.05 -7.67
CA ARG A 113 8.31 -8.46 -8.13
C ARG A 113 8.43 -9.46 -6.98
N GLN A 114 9.30 -9.21 -6.01
CA GLN A 114 9.43 -10.07 -4.82
C GLN A 114 8.20 -9.96 -3.93
N PHE A 115 7.65 -8.76 -3.76
CA PHE A 115 6.41 -8.51 -3.05
C PHE A 115 5.23 -9.26 -3.67
N GLY A 116 5.03 -9.14 -4.99
CA GLY A 116 3.98 -9.86 -5.70
C GLY A 116 4.13 -11.38 -5.58
N SER A 117 5.35 -11.89 -5.77
CA SER A 117 5.65 -13.33 -5.61
C SER A 117 5.41 -13.84 -4.19
N PHE A 118 5.66 -13.00 -3.18
CA PHE A 118 5.41 -13.32 -1.78
C PHE A 118 3.91 -13.42 -1.50
N LEU A 119 3.13 -12.42 -1.90
CA LEU A 119 1.68 -12.43 -1.68
C LEU A 119 0.95 -13.50 -2.50
N ALA A 120 1.47 -13.87 -3.67
CA ALA A 120 0.97 -15.01 -4.43
C ALA A 120 1.05 -16.31 -3.61
N LYS A 121 2.10 -16.48 -2.79
CA LYS A 121 2.28 -17.65 -1.93
C LYS A 121 1.48 -17.56 -0.63
N GLU A 122 1.52 -16.41 0.03
CA GLU A 122 0.91 -16.25 1.37
C GLU A 122 -0.60 -16.01 1.34
N ALA A 123 -1.11 -15.39 0.27
CA ALA A 123 -2.49 -14.93 0.19
C ALA A 123 -3.18 -15.27 -1.14
N ARG A 124 -2.56 -16.10 -2.00
CA ARG A 124 -3.10 -16.44 -3.33
C ARG A 124 -3.35 -15.21 -4.22
N ALA A 125 -2.60 -14.13 -3.98
CA ALA A 125 -2.74 -12.90 -4.75
C ALA A 125 -2.25 -13.07 -6.20
N ARG A 126 -2.91 -12.36 -7.13
CA ARG A 126 -2.50 -12.20 -8.51
C ARG A 126 -1.54 -11.01 -8.61
N PRO A 127 -0.25 -11.22 -8.92
CA PRO A 127 0.70 -10.12 -9.08
C PRO A 127 0.32 -9.25 -10.28
N ILE A 128 0.30 -7.95 -10.10
CA ILE A 128 0.13 -6.96 -11.16
C ILE A 128 1.50 -6.51 -11.65
N SER A 129 1.67 -6.49 -12.98
CA SER A 129 2.90 -6.02 -13.60
C SER A 129 2.84 -4.51 -13.82
N MET A 130 3.41 -3.75 -12.89
CA MET A 130 3.59 -2.31 -13.06
C MET A 130 4.63 -1.99 -14.15
N PRO A 131 4.47 -0.89 -14.91
CA PRO A 131 5.48 -0.43 -15.85
C PRO A 131 6.83 -0.17 -15.14
N GLN A 132 7.93 -0.37 -15.87
CA GLN A 132 9.27 -0.29 -15.29
C GLN A 132 9.54 1.04 -14.59
N GLY A 133 9.95 0.96 -13.32
CA GLY A 133 10.27 2.12 -12.48
C GLY A 133 9.07 2.93 -12.00
N MET A 134 7.84 2.47 -12.23
CA MET A 134 6.62 3.16 -11.81
C MET A 134 6.01 2.51 -10.57
N ASP A 135 5.55 3.36 -9.65
CA ASP A 135 4.63 3.00 -8.57
C ASP A 135 3.19 3.39 -8.98
N VAL A 136 2.21 3.05 -8.13
CA VAL A 136 0.78 3.37 -8.37
C VAL A 136 0.58 4.87 -8.59
N ASN A 137 1.24 5.69 -7.75
CA ASN A 137 1.12 7.14 -7.81
C ASN A 137 1.68 7.72 -9.13
N ALA A 138 2.80 7.20 -9.62
CA ALA A 138 3.40 7.62 -10.88
C ALA A 138 2.49 7.27 -12.07
N LEU A 139 1.86 6.09 -12.05
CA LEU A 139 0.91 5.69 -13.10
C LEU A 139 -0.36 6.53 -13.07
N TYR A 140 -0.89 6.81 -11.87
CA TYR A 140 -2.00 7.72 -11.69
C TYR A 140 -1.71 9.13 -12.24
N LEU A 141 -0.52 9.67 -12.00
CA LEU A 141 -0.14 10.99 -12.52
C LEU A 141 -0.06 11.05 -14.04
N GLN A 142 0.19 9.91 -14.72
CA GLN A 142 0.27 9.86 -16.17
C GLN A 142 -1.09 9.66 -16.85
N GLY A 143 -1.94 8.79 -16.31
CA GLY A 143 -3.16 8.35 -16.99
C GLY A 143 -4.41 8.29 -16.11
N GLY A 144 -4.34 8.83 -14.89
CA GLY A 144 -5.47 8.89 -13.95
C GLY A 144 -5.94 7.52 -13.47
N ALA A 145 -7.19 7.46 -13.05
CA ALA A 145 -7.83 6.25 -12.54
C ALA A 145 -7.93 5.15 -13.60
N ASP A 146 -8.14 5.53 -14.87
CA ASP A 146 -8.35 4.56 -15.95
C ASP A 146 -7.08 3.77 -16.27
N ALA A 147 -5.91 4.40 -16.19
CA ALA A 147 -4.63 3.69 -16.32
C ALA A 147 -4.40 2.66 -15.22
N LEU A 148 -4.91 2.89 -14.00
CA LEU A 148 -4.83 1.92 -12.91
C LEU A 148 -5.83 0.79 -13.06
N ARG A 149 -7.07 1.09 -13.48
CA ARG A 149 -8.12 0.09 -13.70
C ARG A 149 -7.76 -0.88 -14.83
N ALA A 150 -7.16 -0.37 -15.91
CA ALA A 150 -6.71 -1.17 -17.03
C ALA A 150 -5.67 -2.26 -16.67
N LEU A 151 -5.08 -2.22 -15.46
CA LEU A 151 -4.17 -3.26 -14.98
C LEU A 151 -4.90 -4.48 -14.39
N ILE A 152 -6.17 -4.35 -14.01
CA ILE A 152 -6.96 -5.41 -13.37
C ILE A 152 -8.13 -5.91 -14.23
N ASP A 153 -8.47 -5.18 -15.29
CA ASP A 153 -9.41 -5.57 -16.35
C ASP A 153 -8.85 -6.70 -17.23
#